data_AF-A0A7W4HIM1-F1
#
_entry.id   AF-A0A7W4HIM1-F1
#
_cell.length_a   1.000
_cell.length_b   1.000
_cell.length_c   1.000
_cell.angle_alpha   90.00
_cell.angle_beta   90.00
_cell.angle_gamma   90.00
#
_symmetry.space_group_name_H-M   'P 1'
#
loop_
_entity.id
_entity.type
_entity.pdbx_description
1 polymer ?
#
loop_
_entity_poly.entity_id
_entity_poly.type
_entity_poly.pdbx_seq_one_letter_code
_entity_poly.pdbx_strand_id
1 'polypeptide(L)'
;DLGGGEGTPVYAVADGVISDASGDSSRGCGPHLRIISHKEATGSDIESLYCHMSAGYKNAGDSVKKGDMIGRIGGWGSKGPNTFEPHLHLEFYKGKAVSGGNHFDPISIIGK
;
A
#
# COMPACT_ATOMS: atom_id res chain seq x y z
N ASP A 1 -1.91 10.27 -2.80
CA ASP A 1 -3.13 9.61 -3.29
C ASP A 1 -3.17 9.46 -4.78
N LEU A 2 -3.75 8.34 -5.23
CA LEU A 2 -4.06 8.03 -6.62
C LEU A 2 -5.57 7.84 -6.76
N GLY A 3 -6.21 8.66 -7.58
CA GLY A 3 -7.64 8.55 -7.84
C GLY A 3 -7.99 7.32 -8.68
N GLY A 4 -9.17 6.75 -8.45
CA GLY A 4 -9.71 5.65 -9.23
C GLY A 4 -11.08 5.21 -8.71
N GLY A 5 -11.88 4.54 -9.55
CA GLY A 5 -13.18 4.05 -9.11
C GLY A 5 -13.07 2.92 -8.09
N GLU A 6 -14.08 2.75 -7.23
CA GLU A 6 -14.17 1.59 -6.35
C GLU A 6 -14.07 0.29 -7.16
N GLY A 7 -13.24 -0.65 -6.68
CA GLY A 7 -12.96 -1.90 -7.37
C GLY A 7 -11.82 -1.84 -8.38
N THR A 8 -11.26 -0.67 -8.69
CA THR A 8 -10.10 -0.53 -9.58
C THR A 8 -8.93 -1.39 -9.06
N PRO A 9 -8.29 -2.23 -9.88
CA PRO A 9 -7.18 -3.05 -9.43
C PRO A 9 -5.99 -2.25 -8.88
N VAL A 10 -5.40 -2.75 -7.79
CA VAL A 10 -4.17 -2.23 -7.18
C VAL A 10 -3.05 -3.25 -7.40
N TYR A 11 -1.89 -2.76 -7.86
CA TYR A 11 -0.74 -3.58 -8.21
C TYR A 11 0.49 -3.21 -7.39
N ALA A 12 1.35 -4.19 -7.13
CA ALA A 12 2.65 -3.96 -6.49
C ALA A 12 3.54 -3.09 -7.38
N VAL A 13 4.08 -2.00 -6.83
CA VAL A 13 4.92 -1.03 -7.56
C VAL A 13 6.32 -1.59 -7.89
N ALA A 14 6.76 -2.60 -7.14
CA ALA A 14 8.06 -3.25 -7.30
C ALA A 14 8.03 -4.67 -6.72
N ASP A 15 9.05 -5.47 -7.07
CA ASP A 15 9.28 -6.79 -6.47
C ASP A 15 9.49 -6.67 -4.95
N GLY A 16 8.96 -7.63 -4.20
CA GLY A 16 9.11 -7.62 -2.75
C GLY A 16 8.40 -8.77 -2.04
N VAL A 17 8.28 -8.63 -0.73
CA VAL A 17 7.54 -9.54 0.15
C VAL A 17 6.53 -8.73 0.94
N ILE A 18 5.30 -9.22 1.04
CA ILE A 18 4.27 -8.58 1.85
C ILE A 18 4.64 -8.74 3.32
N SER A 19 4.97 -7.63 3.99
CA SER A 19 5.32 -7.61 5.41
C SER A 19 4.09 -7.45 6.30
N ASP A 20 3.01 -6.84 5.79
CA ASP A 20 1.73 -6.73 6.47
C ASP A 20 0.58 -6.83 5.47
N ALA A 21 -0.46 -7.57 5.84
CA ALA A 21 -1.68 -7.79 5.05
C ALA A 21 -2.96 -7.59 5.88
N SER A 22 -2.84 -6.94 7.04
CA SER A 22 -3.95 -6.69 7.96
C SER A 22 -4.92 -5.63 7.44
N GLY A 23 -5.99 -5.40 8.21
CA GLY A 23 -6.73 -4.16 8.19
C GLY A 23 -6.29 -3.32 9.37
N ASP A 24 -6.01 -2.04 9.15
CA ASP A 24 -5.64 -1.14 10.23
C ASP A 24 -6.51 0.12 10.20
N SER A 25 -7.62 0.05 10.94
CA SER A 25 -8.50 1.19 11.19
C SER A 25 -7.87 2.21 12.14
N SER A 26 -6.92 1.79 12.99
CA SER A 26 -6.23 2.69 13.93
C SER A 26 -5.24 3.62 13.22
N ARG A 27 -4.70 3.18 12.09
CA ARG A 27 -3.89 4.00 11.16
C ARG A 27 -4.70 4.81 10.16
N GLY A 28 -6.03 4.70 10.20
CA GLY A 28 -6.92 5.29 9.19
C GLY A 28 -6.88 4.59 7.83
N CYS A 29 -6.08 3.55 7.66
CA CYS A 29 -5.92 2.84 6.38
C CYS A 29 -7.11 1.99 5.98
N GLY A 30 -7.92 1.60 6.95
CA GLY A 30 -9.17 0.90 6.72
C GLY A 30 -9.07 -0.61 6.82
N PRO A 31 -10.04 -1.39 6.27
CA PRO A 31 -10.16 -2.79 6.60
C PRO A 31 -9.14 -3.65 5.85
N HIS A 32 -8.47 -3.09 4.85
CA HIS A 32 -7.47 -3.75 4.03
C HIS A 32 -6.30 -2.80 3.79
N LEU A 33 -5.13 -3.20 4.27
CA LEU A 33 -3.83 -2.57 4.13
C LEU A 33 -2.86 -3.59 3.50
N ARG A 34 -1.91 -3.13 2.69
CA ARG A 34 -0.74 -3.92 2.31
C ARG A 34 0.50 -3.12 2.61
N ILE A 35 1.49 -3.77 3.20
CA ILE A 35 2.85 -3.25 3.27
C ILE A 35 3.75 -4.24 2.54
N ILE A 36 4.55 -3.76 1.60
CA ILE A 36 5.48 -4.57 0.84
C ILE A 36 6.89 -4.09 1.16
N SER A 37 7.73 -4.99 1.67
CA SER A 37 9.16 -4.75 1.82
C SER A 37 9.88 -5.02 0.50
N HIS A 38 10.64 -4.03 0.06
CA HIS A 38 11.45 -4.00 -1.14
C HIS A 38 12.93 -3.85 -0.78
N LYS A 39 13.80 -4.32 -1.66
CA LYS A 39 15.24 -4.07 -1.58
C LYS A 39 15.64 -3.00 -2.60
N GLU A 40 16.27 -1.93 -2.14
CA GLU A 40 16.96 -1.00 -3.04
C GLU A 40 18.17 -1.67 -3.69
N ALA A 41 18.61 -1.13 -4.83
CA ALA A 41 19.86 -1.53 -5.47
C ALA A 41 21.09 -1.33 -4.55
N THR A 42 21.00 -0.41 -3.60
CA THR A 42 22.01 -0.13 -2.57
C THR A 42 21.97 -1.11 -1.39
N GLY A 43 20.99 -2.02 -1.35
CA GLY A 43 20.80 -3.01 -0.28
C GLY A 43 19.95 -2.55 0.90
N SER A 44 19.53 -1.28 0.93
CA SER A 44 18.62 -0.75 1.95
C SER A 44 17.18 -1.25 1.78
N ASP A 45 16.47 -1.42 2.89
CA ASP A 45 15.05 -1.79 2.90
C ASP A 45 14.15 -0.58 2.71
N ILE A 46 13.24 -0.68 1.75
CA ILE A 46 12.14 0.25 1.54
C ILE A 46 10.82 -0.47 1.76
N GLU A 47 9.87 0.17 2.42
CA GLU A 47 8.50 -0.32 2.45
C GLU A 47 7.57 0.56 1.63
N SER A 48 6.68 -0.05 0.84
CA SER A 48 5.52 0.65 0.27
C SER A 48 4.26 0.25 1.03
N LEU A 49 3.38 1.21 1.31
CA LEU A 49 2.14 1.05 2.05
C LEU A 49 0.95 1.42 1.16
N TYR A 50 -0.05 0.54 1.10
CA TYR A 50 -1.25 0.67 0.27
C TYR A 50 -2.49 0.64 1.15
N CYS A 51 -3.24 1.74 1.19
CA CYS A 51 -4.39 1.91 2.06
C CYS A 51 -5.69 2.18 1.31
N HIS A 52 -6.79 2.18 2.07
CA HIS A 52 -8.15 2.42 1.61
C HIS A 52 -8.64 1.42 0.55
N MET A 53 -8.15 0.18 0.63
CA MET A 53 -8.57 -0.87 -0.29
C MET A 53 -9.94 -1.45 0.11
N SER A 54 -10.77 -1.74 -0.89
CA SER A 54 -12.04 -2.47 -0.72
C SER A 54 -11.82 -3.97 -0.59
N ALA A 55 -10.70 -4.48 -1.11
CA ALA A 55 -10.25 -5.85 -0.94
C ALA A 55 -8.72 -5.91 -0.97
N GLY A 56 -8.13 -6.70 -0.09
CA GLY A 56 -6.70 -7.05 -0.13
C GLY A 56 -6.50 -8.47 -0.64
N TYR A 57 -5.54 -8.67 -1.52
CA TYR A 57 -5.10 -9.97 -2.02
C TYR A 57 -3.68 -10.27 -1.55
N LYS A 58 -3.30 -11.56 -1.59
CA LYS A 58 -2.04 -12.07 -1.02
C LYS A 58 -1.95 -11.86 0.50
N ASN A 59 -1.12 -12.66 1.16
CA ASN A 59 -0.96 -12.69 2.60
C ASN A 59 0.45 -12.22 3.01
N ALA A 60 0.61 -11.89 4.30
CA ALA A 60 1.93 -11.61 4.84
C ALA A 60 2.86 -12.83 4.64
N GLY A 61 4.07 -12.57 4.18
CA GLY A 61 5.05 -13.58 3.78
C GLY A 61 5.02 -13.94 2.29
N ASP A 62 3.98 -13.58 1.54
CA ASP A 62 3.93 -13.86 0.10
C ASP A 62 4.93 -12.97 -0.66
N SER A 63 5.67 -13.60 -1.58
CA SER A 63 6.47 -12.88 -2.56
C SER A 63 5.58 -12.33 -3.67
N VAL A 64 5.88 -11.12 -4.11
CA VAL A 64 5.20 -10.43 -5.21
C VAL A 64 6.22 -9.88 -6.21
N LYS A 65 5.81 -9.86 -7.48
CA LYS A 65 6.51 -9.18 -8.56
C LYS A 65 5.88 -7.83 -8.86
N LYS A 66 6.66 -6.91 -9.42
CA LYS A 66 6.13 -5.67 -9.99
C LYS A 66 4.96 -6.00 -10.93
N GLY A 67 3.82 -5.37 -10.69
CA GLY A 67 2.60 -5.60 -11.48
C GLY A 67 1.71 -6.74 -10.98
N ASP A 68 2.10 -7.47 -9.92
CA ASP A 68 1.19 -8.41 -9.28
C ASP A 68 0.01 -7.67 -8.64
N MET A 69 -1.20 -8.18 -8.84
CA MET A 69 -2.40 -7.61 -8.22
C MET A 69 -2.42 -7.95 -6.73
N ILE A 70 -2.53 -6.91 -5.90
CA ILE A 70 -2.48 -7.01 -4.42
C ILE A 70 -3.77 -6.52 -3.76
N GLY A 71 -4.73 -6.03 -4.52
CA GLY A 71 -6.01 -5.61 -3.99
C GLY A 71 -6.84 -4.80 -4.98
N ARG A 72 -7.83 -4.09 -4.46
CA ARG A 72 -8.69 -3.18 -5.21
C ARG A 72 -8.92 -1.89 -4.43
N ILE A 73 -8.97 -0.76 -5.15
CA ILE A 73 -9.31 0.54 -4.60
C ILE A 73 -10.68 0.45 -3.92
N GLY A 74 -10.79 1.07 -2.77
CA GLY A 74 -12.05 1.33 -2.09
C GLY A 74 -12.14 2.79 -1.70
N GLY A 75 -13.20 3.12 -0.97
CA GLY A 75 -13.25 4.30 -0.12
C GLY A 75 -13.34 3.82 1.31
N TRP A 76 -12.46 4.28 2.19
CA TRP A 76 -12.74 4.14 3.62
C TRP A 76 -14.04 4.90 3.89
N GLY A 77 -15.00 4.22 4.52
CA GLY A 77 -16.30 4.77 4.88
C GLY A 77 -17.43 4.69 3.85
N SER A 78 -17.39 3.87 2.79
CA SER A 78 -18.43 3.79 1.75
C SER A 78 -19.90 3.57 2.21
N LYS A 79 -20.15 3.33 3.52
CA LYS A 79 -21.48 3.42 4.18
C LYS A 79 -21.45 4.00 5.62
N GLY A 80 -20.57 4.95 5.95
CA GLY A 80 -20.47 5.53 7.29
C GLY A 80 -19.96 6.99 7.30
N PRO A 81 -19.91 7.67 8.45
CA PRO A 81 -19.60 9.11 8.55
C PRO A 81 -18.20 9.54 8.07
N ASN A 82 -17.34 8.58 7.73
CA ASN A 82 -15.98 8.80 7.25
C ASN A 82 -15.81 8.42 5.77
N THR A 83 -16.86 8.53 4.94
CA THR A 83 -16.78 8.22 3.49
C THR A 83 -15.88 9.21 2.76
N PHE A 84 -14.80 8.70 2.16
CA PHE A 84 -14.02 9.44 1.17
C PHE A 84 -14.32 8.91 -0.24
N GLU A 85 -14.18 9.78 -1.25
CA GLU A 85 -14.20 9.33 -2.63
C GLU A 85 -13.15 8.21 -2.82
N PRO A 86 -13.45 7.15 -3.58
CA PRO A 86 -12.52 6.04 -3.73
C PRO A 86 -11.16 6.51 -4.24
N HIS A 87 -10.11 6.14 -3.50
CA HIS A 87 -8.73 6.47 -3.84
C HIS A 87 -7.78 5.45 -3.21
N LEU A 88 -6.56 5.38 -3.74
CA LEU A 88 -5.46 4.64 -3.16
C LEU A 88 -4.52 5.62 -2.46
N HIS A 89 -4.38 5.48 -1.15
CA HIS A 89 -3.29 6.13 -0.41
C HIS A 89 -2.05 5.25 -0.49
N LEU A 90 -0.99 5.78 -1.09
CA LEU A 90 0.27 5.10 -1.34
C LEU A 90 1.41 5.90 -0.72
N GLU A 91 2.16 5.25 0.16
CA GLU A 91 3.33 5.83 0.81
C GLU A 91 4.56 4.97 0.63
N PHE A 92 5.73 5.58 0.76
CA PHE A 92 6.99 4.88 0.81
C PHE A 92 7.83 5.32 2.01
N TYR A 93 8.54 4.35 2.58
CA TYR A 93 9.30 4.49 3.81
C TYR A 93 10.72 3.98 3.65
N LYS A 94 11.70 4.75 4.12
CA LYS A 94 13.05 4.22 4.39
C LYS A 94 13.05 3.62 5.78
N GLY A 95 13.24 2.30 5.88
CA GLY A 95 12.99 1.54 7.10
C GLY A 95 11.53 1.07 7.22
N LYS A 96 11.13 0.61 8.41
CA LYS A 96 9.81 0.01 8.64
C LYS A 96 8.69 1.07 8.73
N ALA A 97 7.70 0.98 7.84
CA ALA A 97 6.47 1.76 7.83
C ALA A 97 5.72 1.69 9.17
N VAL A 98 5.79 0.53 9.84
CA VAL A 98 5.10 0.30 11.12
C VAL A 98 5.83 0.83 12.36
N SER A 99 7.08 1.27 12.24
CA SER A 99 7.92 1.69 13.38
C SER A 99 8.46 3.12 13.24
N GLY A 100 7.74 4.01 12.54
CA GLY A 100 8.13 5.41 12.38
C GLY A 100 9.26 5.63 11.37
N GLY A 101 9.34 4.81 10.32
CA GLY A 101 10.25 5.03 9.19
C GLY A 101 10.06 6.42 8.57
N ASN A 102 11.10 6.93 7.91
CA ASN A 102 11.03 8.24 7.28
C ASN A 102 10.26 8.14 5.96
N HIS A 103 9.13 8.85 5.88
CA HIS A 103 8.36 9.00 4.65
C HIS A 103 9.19 9.76 3.61
N PHE A 104 9.06 9.39 2.34
CA PHE A 104 9.63 10.15 1.24
C PHE A 104 8.68 10.12 0.03
N ASP A 105 8.85 11.08 -0.88
CA ASP A 105 8.01 11.21 -2.07
C ASP A 105 8.24 10.01 -3.03
N PRO A 106 7.19 9.24 -3.38
CA PRO A 106 7.26 8.17 -4.39
C PRO A 106 7.99 8.56 -5.68
N ILE A 107 7.82 9.79 -6.16
CA ILE A 107 8.39 10.30 -7.41
C ILE A 107 9.93 10.30 -7.36
N SER A 108 10.52 10.35 -6.16
CA SER A 108 11.98 10.30 -6.01
C SER A 108 12.57 8.90 -6.29
N ILE A 109 11.74 7.85 -6.35
CA ILE A 109 12.17 6.46 -6.56
C ILE A 109 11.63 5.87 -7.86
N ILE A 110 10.42 6.27 -8.27
CA ILE A 110 9.87 5.90 -9.57
C ILE A 110 10.45 6.89 -10.58
N GLY A 111 11.68 6.62 -11.03
CA GLY A 111 12.37 7.42 -12.04
C GLY A 111 11.51 7.62 -13.30
N LYS A 112 11.72 8.77 -13.94
CA LYS A 112 11.13 9.21 -15.23
C LYS A 112 10.95 8.09 -16.25
#